data_AF-A0A1G2ZZ90-F1
#
_entry.id   AF-A0A1G2ZZ90-F1
#
_cell.length_a   1.000
_cell.length_b   1.000
_cell.length_c   1.000
_cell.angle_alpha   90.00
_cell.angle_beta   90.00
_cell.angle_gamma   90.00
#
_symmetry.space_group_name_H-M   'P 1'
#
loop_
_entity.id
_entity.type
_entity.pdbx_description
1 polymer ?
#
loop_
_entity_poly.entity_id
_entity_poly.type
_entity_poly.pdbx_seq_one_letter_code
_entity_poly.pdbx_strand_id
1 'polypeptide(L)'
;MKAARLLFENKLFIPAMNRIYYSMFYSVQALLVLDEKAFSKHGQVKGYFNKEFIKSGIFPKEFGKLFNAVFEYRQKFDYVDLVVPEEEMISDYLVEAQRFIDQISLFLDDKLSAK
;
A
#
# COMPACT_ATOMS: atom_id res chain seq x y z
N MET A 1 9.37 -0.29 -2.48
CA MET A 1 10.01 -0.52 -1.18
C MET A 1 11.47 -0.04 -1.10
N LYS A 2 12.37 -0.39 -2.03
CA LYS A 2 13.78 0.08 -2.00
C LYS A 2 13.93 1.60 -1.83
N ALA A 3 13.21 2.38 -2.65
CA ALA A 3 13.22 3.84 -2.55
C ALA A 3 12.67 4.35 -1.20
N ALA A 4 11.62 3.71 -0.66
CA ALA A 4 11.05 4.10 0.63
C ALA A 4 12.06 3.94 1.78
N ARG A 5 12.83 2.84 1.79
CA ARG A 5 13.89 2.61 2.79
C ARG A 5 15.02 3.62 2.67
N LEU A 6 15.51 3.87 1.47
CA LEU A 6 16.57 4.87 1.24
C LEU A 6 16.14 6.26 1.72
N LEU A 7 14.89 6.67 1.46
CA LEU A 7 14.37 7.95 1.94
C LEU A 7 14.25 8.00 3.46
N PHE A 8 13.80 6.91 4.08
CA PHE A 8 13.74 6.79 5.54
C PHE A 8 15.12 6.89 6.19
N GLU A 9 16.12 6.16 5.68
CA GLU A 9 17.51 6.20 6.17
C GLU A 9 18.12 7.61 6.09
N ASN A 10 17.68 8.41 5.12
CA ASN A 10 18.09 9.80 4.93
C ASN A 10 17.20 10.80 5.69
N LYS A 11 16.32 10.34 6.59
CA LYS A 11 15.38 11.15 7.39
C LYS A 11 14.38 11.96 6.54
N LEU A 12 14.12 11.52 5.32
CA LEU A 12 13.14 12.11 4.41
C LEU A 12 11.79 11.39 4.58
N PHE A 13 11.13 11.64 5.71
CA PHE A 13 9.95 10.89 6.15
C PHE A 13 8.70 11.10 5.29
N ILE A 14 8.43 12.33 4.86
CA ILE A 14 7.30 12.64 3.96
C ILE A 14 7.42 11.87 2.63
N PRO A 15 8.52 11.99 1.87
CA PRO A 15 8.65 11.22 0.63
C PRO A 15 8.81 9.72 0.89
N ALA A 16 9.31 9.28 2.06
CA ALA A 16 9.29 7.87 2.43
C ALA A 16 7.84 7.34 2.50
N MET A 17 6.93 8.01 3.22
CA MET A 17 5.50 7.63 3.27
C MET A 17 4.85 7.61 1.89
N ASN A 18 5.17 8.59 1.04
CA ASN A 18 4.72 8.58 -0.35
C ASN A 18 5.16 7.30 -1.08
N ARG A 19 6.43 6.89 -0.95
CA ARG A 19 6.92 5.66 -1.58
C ARG A 19 6.40 4.38 -0.94
N ILE A 20 6.06 4.39 0.35
CA ILE A 20 5.33 3.29 1.01
C ILE A 20 3.97 3.12 0.32
N TYR A 21 3.19 4.20 0.24
CA TYR A 21 1.88 4.18 -0.40
C TYR A 21 1.95 3.66 -1.83
N TYR A 22 2.82 4.22 -2.67
CA TYR A 22 2.89 3.80 -4.07
C TYR A 22 3.34 2.35 -4.24
N SER A 23 4.21 1.85 -3.36
CA SER A 23 4.60 0.43 -3.39
C SER A 23 3.39 -0.48 -3.14
N MET A 24 2.57 -0.16 -2.14
CA MET A 24 1.32 -0.90 -1.87
C MET A 24 0.27 -0.70 -2.97
N PHE A 25 0.16 0.51 -3.51
CA PHE A 25 -0.78 0.81 -4.59
C PHE A 25 -0.50 -0.03 -5.82
N TYR A 26 0.76 -0.18 -6.21
CA TYR A 26 1.12 -1.00 -7.35
C TYR A 26 0.93 -2.50 -7.12
N SER A 27 1.16 -3.01 -5.89
CA SER A 27 0.83 -4.41 -5.59
C SER A 27 -0.67 -4.67 -5.66
N VAL A 28 -1.50 -3.73 -5.19
CA VAL A 28 -2.96 -3.80 -5.35
C VAL A 28 -3.35 -3.73 -6.82
N GLN A 29 -2.76 -2.83 -7.63
CA GLN A 29 -3.05 -2.80 -9.06
C GLN A 29 -2.72 -4.12 -9.75
N ALA A 30 -1.66 -4.81 -9.36
CA ALA A 30 -1.34 -6.14 -9.88
C ALA A 30 -2.45 -7.17 -9.58
N LEU A 31 -3.06 -7.12 -8.39
CA LEU A 31 -4.24 -7.95 -8.07
C LEU A 31 -5.42 -7.63 -9.00
N LEU A 32 -5.70 -6.35 -9.21
CA LEU A 32 -6.84 -5.93 -10.04
C LEU A 32 -6.72 -6.39 -11.50
N VAL A 33 -5.50 -6.56 -12.00
CA VAL A 33 -5.25 -7.10 -13.34
C VAL A 33 -5.74 -8.55 -13.47
N LEU A 34 -5.69 -9.35 -12.40
CA LEU A 34 -6.24 -10.72 -12.41
C LEU A 34 -7.76 -10.73 -12.64
N ASP A 35 -8.45 -9.66 -12.23
CA ASP A 35 -9.89 -9.48 -12.42
C ASP A 35 -10.24 -8.67 -13.69
N GLU A 36 -9.25 -8.42 -14.55
CA GLU A 36 -9.37 -7.59 -15.75
C GLU A 36 -9.90 -6.17 -15.42
N LYS A 37 -9.52 -5.62 -14.26
CA LYS A 37 -9.90 -4.27 -13.83
C LYS A 37 -8.74 -3.30 -13.88
N ALA A 38 -9.04 -2.08 -14.31
CA ALA A 38 -8.15 -0.93 -14.23
C ALA A 38 -8.95 0.33 -13.88
N PHE A 39 -8.42 1.14 -12.97
CA PHE A 39 -9.05 2.39 -12.57
C PHE A 39 -8.06 3.54 -12.64
N SER A 40 -8.51 4.70 -13.14
CA SER A 40 -7.68 5.91 -13.21
C SER A 40 -7.62 6.68 -11.89
N LYS A 41 -8.56 6.44 -10.96
CA LYS A 41 -8.63 7.13 -9.67
C LYS A 41 -8.15 6.24 -8.53
N HIS A 42 -7.25 6.76 -7.70
CA HIS A 42 -6.77 6.07 -6.49
C HIS A 42 -7.89 5.58 -5.57
N GLY A 43 -8.94 6.39 -5.39
CA GLY A 43 -10.10 6.01 -4.57
C GLY A 43 -10.87 4.81 -5.11
N GLN A 44 -10.89 4.60 -6.44
CA GLN A 44 -11.54 3.44 -7.04
C GLN A 44 -10.71 2.17 -6.83
N VAL A 45 -9.38 2.24 -6.96
CA VAL A 45 -8.48 1.13 -6.62
C VAL A 45 -8.65 0.74 -5.14
N LYS A 46 -8.65 1.73 -4.23
CA LYS A 46 -8.91 1.53 -2.80
C LYS A 46 -10.27 0.87 -2.55
N GLY A 47 -11.33 1.38 -3.17
CA GLY A 47 -12.68 0.84 -3.01
C GLY A 47 -12.82 -0.59 -3.50
N TYR A 48 -12.26 -0.88 -4.68
CA TYR A 48 -12.29 -2.22 -5.27
C TYR A 48 -11.53 -3.22 -4.40
N PHE A 49 -10.30 -2.88 -3.96
CA PHE A 49 -9.53 -3.73 -3.06
C PHE A 49 -10.29 -4.09 -1.78
N ASN A 50 -10.89 -3.10 -1.12
CA ASN A 50 -11.69 -3.34 0.08
C ASN A 50 -12.92 -4.21 -0.20
N LYS A 51 -13.58 -4.06 -1.34
CA LYS A 51 -14.78 -4.82 -1.69
C LYS A 51 -14.46 -6.27 -2.06
N GLU A 52 -13.52 -6.48 -2.97
CA GLU A 52 -13.32 -7.77 -3.61
C GLU A 52 -12.27 -8.65 -2.92
N PHE A 53 -11.35 -8.06 -2.15
CA PHE A 53 -10.27 -8.82 -1.50
C PHE A 53 -10.36 -8.80 0.02
N ILE A 54 -10.87 -7.72 0.62
CA ILE A 54 -11.01 -7.64 2.09
C ILE A 54 -12.37 -8.19 2.56
N LYS A 55 -13.49 -7.70 2.00
CA LYS A 55 -14.83 -8.14 2.44
C LYS A 55 -15.14 -9.59 2.07
N SER A 56 -14.52 -10.10 1.01
CA SER A 56 -14.60 -11.50 0.60
C SER A 56 -13.77 -12.46 1.47
N GLY A 57 -12.88 -11.93 2.31
CA GLY A 57 -12.02 -12.72 3.19
C GLY A 57 -10.76 -13.28 2.54
N ILE A 58 -10.40 -12.85 1.33
CA ILE A 58 -9.14 -13.25 0.67
C ILE A 58 -7.93 -12.75 1.46
N PHE A 59 -7.98 -11.52 1.94
CA PHE A 59 -6.98 -10.95 2.83
C PHE A 59 -7.60 -10.49 4.16
N PRO A 60 -6.81 -10.43 5.24
CA PRO A 60 -7.29 -10.00 6.56
C PRO A 60 -7.81 -8.55 6.55
N LYS A 61 -8.76 -8.24 7.44
CA LYS A 61 -9.37 -6.89 7.55
C LYS A 61 -8.34 -5.80 7.83
N GLU A 62 -7.28 -6.17 8.53
CA GLU A 62 -6.14 -5.34 8.90
C GLU A 62 -5.45 -4.76 7.65
N PHE A 63 -5.41 -5.52 6.54
CA PHE A 63 -4.81 -5.04 5.28
C PHE A 63 -5.63 -3.93 4.64
N GLY A 64 -6.96 -4.01 4.72
CA GLY A 64 -7.84 -2.94 4.30
C GLY A 64 -7.62 -1.66 5.12
N LYS A 65 -7.54 -1.80 6.45
CA LYS A 65 -7.26 -0.68 7.37
C LYS A 65 -5.89 -0.06 7.07
N LEU A 66 -4.86 -0.88 6.92
CA LEU A 66 -3.49 -0.46 6.61
C LEU A 66 -3.42 0.32 5.29
N PHE A 67 -3.97 -0.24 4.21
CA PHE A 67 -3.94 0.41 2.90
C PHE A 67 -4.71 1.73 2.89
N ASN A 68 -5.85 1.78 3.60
CA ASN A 68 -6.60 3.01 3.77
C ASN A 68 -5.78 4.05 4.56
N ALA A 69 -5.17 3.67 5.68
CA ALA A 69 -4.37 4.57 6.51
C ALA A 69 -3.19 5.17 5.72
N VAL A 70 -2.41 4.34 5.03
CA VAL A 70 -1.26 4.81 4.23
C VAL A 70 -1.71 5.73 3.09
N PHE A 71 -2.88 5.50 2.49
CA PHE A 71 -3.46 6.42 1.51
C PHE A 71 -3.76 7.80 2.13
N GLU A 72 -4.44 7.84 3.29
CA GLU A 72 -4.76 9.10 3.97
C GLU A 72 -3.49 9.83 4.45
N TYR A 73 -2.52 9.11 5.03
CA TYR A 73 -1.25 9.70 5.49
C TYR A 73 -0.44 10.27 4.32
N ARG A 74 -0.38 9.57 3.19
CA ARG A 74 0.26 10.11 1.98
C ARG A 74 -0.40 11.43 1.55
N GLN A 75 -1.73 11.49 1.51
CA GLN A 75 -2.42 12.74 1.17
C GLN A 75 -2.14 13.85 2.20
N LYS A 76 -2.16 13.51 3.49
CA LYS A 76 -1.87 14.47 4.56
C LYS A 76 -0.47 15.06 4.42
N PHE A 77 0.55 14.22 4.27
CA PHE A 77 1.94 14.68 4.22
C PHE A 77 2.32 15.37 2.91
N ASP A 78 1.67 15.01 1.79
CA ASP A 78 1.96 15.63 0.49
C ASP A 78 1.31 17.01 0.33
N TYR A 79 0.22 17.31 1.05
CA TYR A 79 -0.62 18.49 0.77
C TYR A 79 -0.97 19.36 1.98
N VAL A 80 -0.68 18.94 3.22
CA VAL A 80 -0.96 19.75 4.41
C VAL A 80 0.35 20.34 4.93
N ASP A 81 0.42 21.67 4.94
CA ASP A 81 1.57 22.40 5.46
C ASP A 81 1.80 22.10 6.95
N LEU A 82 3.07 22.12 7.38
CA LEU A 82 3.52 21.97 8.77
C LEU A 82 3.27 20.60 9.42
N VAL A 83 2.84 19.57 8.68
CA VAL A 83 2.72 18.21 9.20
C VAL A 83 4.05 17.46 9.02
N VAL A 84 4.68 17.08 10.12
CA VAL A 84 5.90 16.26 10.12
C VAL A 84 5.56 14.87 10.66
N PRO A 85 5.86 13.79 9.91
CA PRO A 85 5.72 12.43 10.41
C PRO A 85 6.78 12.12 11.48
N GLU A 86 6.39 11.35 12.50
CA GLU A 86 7.34 10.77 13.45
C GLU A 86 8.13 9.62 12.79
N GLU A 87 9.41 9.49 13.13
CA GLU A 87 10.29 8.46 12.57
C GLU A 87 9.75 7.05 12.85
N GLU A 88 9.35 6.79 14.09
CA GLU A 88 8.80 5.50 14.52
C GLU A 88 7.56 5.11 13.70
N MET A 89 6.65 6.08 13.47
CA MET A 89 5.49 5.87 12.61
C MET A 89 5.90 5.42 11.20
N ILE A 90 6.88 6.08 10.57
CA ILE A 90 7.32 5.69 9.21
C ILE A 90 7.99 4.32 9.22
N SER A 91 8.77 4.01 10.25
CA SER A 91 9.39 2.71 10.44
C SER A 91 8.34 1.59 10.51
N ASP A 92 7.30 1.77 11.32
CA ASP A 92 6.21 0.80 11.43
C ASP A 92 5.49 0.57 10.10
N TYR A 93 5.20 1.65 9.37
CA TYR A 93 4.57 1.53 8.06
C TYR A 93 5.50 0.89 7.01
N LEU A 94 6.83 1.01 7.11
CA LEU A 94 7.75 0.28 6.23
C LEU A 94 7.65 -1.23 6.45
N VAL A 95 7.57 -1.66 7.70
CA VAL A 95 7.44 -3.08 8.08
C VAL A 95 6.10 -3.63 7.62
N GLU A 96 5.01 -2.96 7.98
CA GLU A 96 3.65 -3.40 7.65
C GLU A 96 3.39 -3.38 6.14
N ALA A 97 3.89 -2.38 5.41
CA ALA A 97 3.78 -2.34 3.95
C ALA A 97 4.60 -3.45 3.28
N GLN A 98 5.76 -3.82 3.84
CA GLN A 98 6.53 -4.96 3.31
C GLN A 98 5.74 -6.25 3.47
N ARG A 99 5.21 -6.51 4.67
CA ARG A 99 4.35 -7.66 4.95
C ARG A 99 3.14 -7.72 4.02
N PHE A 100 2.48 -6.59 3.80
CA PHE A 100 1.34 -6.47 2.88
C PHE A 100 1.72 -6.86 1.44
N ILE A 101 2.83 -6.32 0.94
CA ILE A 101 3.29 -6.59 -0.44
C ILE A 101 3.73 -8.05 -0.60
N ASP A 102 4.41 -8.62 0.40
CA ASP A 102 4.87 -10.01 0.37
C ASP A 102 3.68 -10.98 0.31
N GLN A 103 2.64 -10.76 1.11
CA GLN A 103 1.43 -11.58 1.09
C GLN A 103 0.68 -11.48 -0.25
N ILE A 104 0.60 -10.28 -0.84
CA ILE A 104 0.02 -10.12 -2.17
C ILE A 104 0.86 -10.84 -3.23
N SER A 105 2.19 -10.73 -3.15
CA SER A 105 3.08 -11.38 -4.12
C SER A 105 2.95 -12.90 -4.06
N LEU A 106 2.93 -13.48 -2.85
CA LEU A 106 2.68 -14.91 -2.65
C LEU A 106 1.32 -15.35 -3.21
N PHE A 107 0.28 -14.56 -3.01
CA PHE A 107 -1.04 -14.84 -3.58
C PHE A 107 -1.02 -14.81 -5.11
N LEU A 108 -0.33 -13.83 -5.72
CA LEU A 108 -0.18 -13.75 -7.16
C LEU A 108 0.61 -14.95 -7.72
N ASP A 109 1.71 -15.34 -7.07
CA ASP A 109 2.54 -16.46 -7.49
C ASP A 109 1.75 -17.78 -7.47
N ASP A 110 0.93 -18.01 -6.45
CA ASP A 110 0.02 -19.16 -6.37
C ASP A 110 -0.98 -19.17 -7.55
N LYS A 111 -1.62 -18.02 -7.82
CA LYS A 111 -2.60 -17.90 -8.92
C LYS A 111 -2.00 -18.05 -10.31
N LEU A 112 -0.76 -17.61 -10.49
CA LEU A 112 -0.06 -17.72 -11.78
C LEU A 112 0.56 -19.10 -12.00
N SER A 113 0.98 -19.79 -10.93
CA SER A 113 1.52 -21.16 -11.00
C SER A 113 0.43 -22.21 -11.16
N ALA A 114 -0.82 -21.89 -10.78
CA ALA A 114 -1.98 -22.75 -10.95
C ALA A 114 -2.62 -22.67 -12.36
N LYS A 115 -2.06 -21.84 -13.27
CA LYS A 115 -2.46 -21.71 -14.67
C LYS A 115 -1.50 -22.49 -15.58
#